data_AF-A0A2S9AIB5-F1
#
_entry.id   AF-A0A2S9AIB5-F1
#
_cell.length_a   1.000
_cell.length_b   1.000
_cell.length_c   1.000
_cell.angle_alpha   90.00
_cell.angle_beta   90.00
_cell.angle_gamma   90.00
#
_symmetry.space_group_name_H-M   'P 1'
#
loop_
_entity.id
_entity.type
_entity.pdbx_description
1 polymer ?
#
loop_
_entity_poly.entity_id
_entity_poly.type
_entity_poly.pdbx_seq_one_letter_code
_entity_poly.pdbx_strand_id
1 'polypeptide(L)' 'MSAVLAVAPTEAEEKEWTPNREVTLERLRIVAMMHEGWPQCRLCGQTVYRLDTFGLCSKTTESHRHRRGDFTPVKKARKR' A
#
# COMPACT_ATOMS: atom_id res chain seq x y z
N MET A 1 -15.00 5.38 38.50
CA MET A 1 -13.90 4.87 37.64
C MET A 1 -14.19 3.40 37.38
N SER A 2 -14.98 3.09 36.35
CA SER A 2 -15.34 1.70 36.01
C SER A 2 -14.21 1.06 35.20
N ALA A 3 -13.68 -0.05 35.71
CA ALA A 3 -12.70 -0.86 35.02
C ALA A 3 -13.39 -1.61 33.86
N VAL A 4 -12.98 -1.31 32.62
CA VAL A 4 -13.35 -2.09 31.45
C VAL A 4 -12.45 -3.32 31.44
N LEU A 5 -13.02 -4.47 31.79
CA LEU A 5 -12.37 -5.77 31.67
C LEU A 5 -12.12 -6.07 30.18
N ALA A 6 -10.85 -6.13 29.80
CA ALA A 6 -10.43 -6.63 28.50
C ALA A 6 -10.76 -8.13 28.42
N VAL A 7 -11.75 -8.49 27.62
CA VAL A 7 -12.02 -9.89 27.26
C VAL A 7 -10.87 -10.34 26.36
N ALA A 8 -10.07 -11.31 26.84
CA ALA A 8 -9.04 -11.95 26.06
C ALA A 8 -9.68 -12.68 24.87
N PRO A 9 -9.14 -12.55 23.63
CA PRO A 9 -9.64 -13.29 22.50
C PRO A 9 -9.42 -14.79 22.75
N THR A 10 -10.51 -15.55 22.77
CA THR A 10 -10.51 -17.01 22.80
C THR A 10 -9.65 -17.53 21.65
N GLU A 11 -8.84 -18.55 21.94
CA GLU A 11 -7.92 -19.20 20.99
C GLU A 11 -8.64 -19.46 19.66
N ALA A 12 -8.24 -18.71 18.63
CA ALA A 12 -8.80 -18.86 17.30
C ALA A 12 -8.31 -20.19 16.73
N GLU A 13 -9.20 -21.16 16.58
CA GLU A 13 -8.90 -22.43 15.91
C GLU A 13 -8.22 -22.15 14.57
N GLU A 14 -7.00 -22.64 14.39
CA GLU A 14 -6.23 -22.50 13.16
C GLU A 14 -6.91 -23.28 12.03
N LYS A 15 -7.78 -22.60 11.28
CA LYS A 15 -8.38 -23.15 10.07
C LYS A 15 -7.33 -23.23 8.96
N GLU A 16 -7.11 -24.42 8.43
CA GLU A 16 -6.25 -24.63 7.27
C GLU A 16 -6.81 -23.87 6.05
N TRP A 17 -6.00 -22.99 5.48
CA TRP A 17 -6.41 -22.15 4.35
C TRP A 17 -6.32 -22.95 3.04
N THR A 18 -7.46 -23.08 2.35
CA THR A 18 -7.52 -23.68 1.01
C THR A 18 -7.87 -22.64 -0.05
N PRO A 19 -7.13 -22.56 -1.17
CA PRO A 19 -7.45 -21.61 -2.25
C PRO A 19 -8.81 -21.93 -2.89
N ASN A 20 -9.72 -20.96 -2.91
CA ASN A 20 -10.98 -21.06 -3.64
C ASN A 20 -11.07 -19.96 -4.70
N ARG A 21 -11.16 -20.37 -5.98
CA ARG A 21 -11.17 -19.46 -7.13
C ARG A 21 -12.38 -18.53 -7.13
N GLU A 22 -13.58 -19.03 -6.85
CA GLU A 22 -14.80 -18.24 -6.89
C GLU A 22 -14.80 -17.16 -5.82
N VAL A 23 -14.41 -17.54 -4.59
CA VAL A 23 -14.23 -16.60 -3.49
C VAL A 23 -13.18 -15.55 -3.86
N THR A 24 -12.07 -15.96 -4.47
CA THR A 24 -11.01 -15.03 -4.89
C THR A 24 -11.52 -14.01 -5.91
N LEU A 25 -12.24 -14.46 -6.94
CA LEU A 25 -12.81 -13.56 -7.95
C LEU A 25 -13.82 -12.59 -7.35
N GLU A 26 -14.67 -13.05 -6.43
CA GLU A 26 -15.63 -12.18 -5.76
C GLU A 26 -14.93 -11.11 -4.91
N ARG A 27 -13.88 -11.48 -4.17
CA ARG A 27 -13.06 -10.51 -3.42
C ARG A 27 -12.37 -9.52 -4.37
N LEU A 28 -11.86 -9.97 -5.51
CA LEU A 28 -11.24 -9.08 -6.50
C LEU A 28 -12.25 -8.10 -7.11
N ARG A 29 -13.51 -8.47 -7.30
CA ARG A 29 -14.57 -7.53 -7.72
C ARG A 29 -14.81 -6.44 -6.69
N ILE A 30 -14.89 -6.79 -5.42
CA ILE A 30 -15.02 -5.82 -4.32
C ILE A 30 -13.85 -4.85 -4.33
N VAL A 31 -12.62 -5.36 -4.46
CA VAL A 31 -11.42 -4.54 -4.57
C VAL A 31 -11.49 -3.62 -5.78
N ALA A 32 -11.97 -4.10 -6.93
CA ALA A 32 -12.12 -3.27 -8.13
C ALA A 32 -13.13 -2.13 -7.91
N MET A 33 -14.28 -2.41 -7.30
CA MET A 33 -15.27 -1.38 -6.94
C MET A 33 -14.71 -0.35 -5.96
N MET A 34 -13.93 -0.78 -4.97
CA MET A 34 -13.30 0.15 -4.02
C MET A 34 -12.33 1.13 -4.70
N HIS A 35 -11.62 0.66 -5.73
CA HIS A 35 -10.66 1.47 -6.49
C HIS A 35 -11.31 2.31 -7.60
N GLU A 36 -12.62 2.20 -7.81
CA GLU A 36 -13.32 2.95 -8.86
C GLU A 36 -13.19 4.46 -8.61
N GLY A 37 -12.80 5.19 -9.66
CA GLY A 37 -12.59 6.65 -9.60
C GLY A 37 -11.32 7.11 -8.88
N TRP A 38 -10.52 6.20 -8.32
CA TRP A 38 -9.27 6.59 -7.67
C TRP A 38 -8.24 7.07 -8.70
N PRO A 39 -7.41 8.07 -8.35
CA PRO A 39 -6.39 8.56 -9.25
C PRO A 39 -5.26 7.54 -9.45
N GLN A 40 -4.58 7.65 -10.59
CA GLN A 40 -3.40 6.85 -10.92
C GLN A 40 -2.12 7.68 -10.82
N CYS A 41 -1.07 7.05 -10.28
CA CYS A 41 0.26 7.66 -10.24
C CYS A 41 0.76 7.97 -11.66
N ARG A 42 1.13 9.23 -11.91
CA ARG A 42 1.62 9.68 -13.23
C ARG A 42 2.95 9.07 -13.68
N LEU A 43 3.67 8.41 -12.76
CA LEU A 43 4.96 7.77 -13.06
C LEU A 43 4.83 6.25 -13.25
N CYS A 44 4.13 5.55 -12.37
CA CYS A 44 4.06 4.08 -12.41
C CYS A 44 2.66 3.50 -12.69
N GLY A 45 1.64 4.34 -12.91
CA GLY A 45 0.28 3.90 -13.25
C GLY A 45 -0.50 3.25 -12.11
N GLN A 46 0.10 3.07 -10.93
CA GLN A 46 -0.58 2.45 -9.79
C GLN A 46 -1.77 3.31 -9.33
N THR A 47 -2.95 2.68 -9.23
CA THR A 47 -4.14 3.26 -8.60
C THR A 47 -3.93 3.44 -7.11
N VAL A 48 -4.16 4.64 -6.59
CA VAL A 48 -3.97 4.98 -5.18
C VAL A 48 -5.07 5.91 -4.70
N TYR A 49 -5.39 5.84 -3.42
CA TYR A 49 -6.45 6.67 -2.82
C TYR A 49 -6.17 8.18 -2.95
N ARG A 50 -4.90 8.59 -2.86
CA ARG A 50 -4.47 9.98 -2.95
C ARG A 50 -3.09 10.09 -3.61
N LEU A 51 -2.92 11.14 -4.40
CA LEU A 51 -1.63 11.54 -4.95
C LEU A 51 -1.01 12.68 -4.13
N ASP A 52 0.32 12.76 -4.15
CA ASP A 52 1.03 13.94 -3.64
C ASP A 52 0.84 15.16 -4.58
N THR A 53 1.43 16.29 -4.20
CA THR A 53 1.40 17.53 -4.99
C THR A 53 2.01 17.41 -6.38
N PHE A 54 2.86 16.40 -6.60
CA PHE A 54 3.50 16.11 -7.89
C PHE A 54 2.70 15.11 -8.73
N GLY A 55 1.56 14.62 -8.23
CA GLY A 55 0.75 13.61 -8.91
C GLY A 55 1.34 12.20 -8.83
N LEU A 56 2.11 11.90 -7.77
CA LEU A 56 2.78 10.61 -7.58
C LEU A 56 2.22 9.84 -6.38
N CYS A 57 2.36 8.50 -6.40
CA CYS A 57 2.05 7.65 -5.25
C CYS A 57 3.16 7.67 -4.20
N SER A 58 2.92 7.08 -3.03
CA SER A 58 3.84 7.05 -1.87
C SER A 58 5.17 6.31 -2.09
N LYS A 59 5.41 5.72 -3.26
CA LYS A 59 6.68 5.04 -3.57
C LYS A 59 7.85 6.02 -3.45
N THR A 60 8.96 5.51 -2.90
CA THR A 60 10.19 6.27 -2.69
C THR A 60 11.36 5.71 -3.50
N THR A 61 11.08 5.04 -4.62
CA THR A 61 12.12 4.60 -5.57
C THR A 61 12.90 5.81 -6.10
N GLU A 62 14.11 5.58 -6.59
CA GLU A 62 14.96 6.62 -7.18
C GLU A 62 14.18 7.49 -8.18
N SER A 63 13.49 6.86 -9.13
CA SER A 63 12.64 7.55 -10.12
C SER A 63 11.55 8.44 -9.49
N HIS A 64 10.91 8.03 -8.40
CA HIS A 64 9.90 8.85 -7.71
C HIS A 64 10.56 10.02 -6.98
N ARG A 65 11.72 9.81 -6.34
CA ARG A 65 12.48 10.88 -5.68
C ARG A 65 12.99 11.91 -6.68
N HIS A 66 13.52 11.47 -7.83
CA HIS A 66 13.92 12.37 -8.92
C HIS A 66 12.76 13.24 -9.37
N ARG A 67 11.57 12.65 -9.55
CA ARG A 67 10.39 13.39 -10.00
C ARG A 67 9.86 14.39 -8.97
N ARG A 68 10.10 14.16 -7.67
CA ARG A 68 9.84 15.12 -6.57
C ARG A 68 10.91 16.19 -6.41
N GLY A 69 12.10 16.00 -6.99
CA GLY A 69 13.25 16.86 -6.73
C GLY A 69 14.03 16.54 -5.45
N ASP A 70 13.62 15.50 -4.70
CA ASP A 70 14.29 15.05 -3.46
C ASP A 70 15.58 14.27 -3.72
N PHE A 71 15.95 14.06 -4.98
CA PHE A 71 17.13 13.28 -5.31
C PHE A 71 18.40 14.11 -5.16
N THR A 72 19.08 13.91 -4.03
CA THR A 72 20.51 14.18 -3.91
C THR A 72 21.27 12.92 -4.33
N PRO A 73 22.01 12.92 -5.46
CA PRO A 73 22.84 11.78 -5.81
C PRO A 73 23.82 11.54 -4.66
N VAL A 74 23.86 10.30 -4.15
CA VAL A 74 24.87 9.90 -3.17
C VAL A 74 26.21 10.04 -3.87
N LYS A 75 26.92 11.14 -3.59
CA LYS A 75 28.28 11.34 -4.10
C LYS A 75 29.07 10.14 -3.58
N LYS A 76 29.53 9.26 -4.49
CA LYS A 76 30.49 8.21 -4.12
C LYS A 76 31.64 8.90 -3.39
N ALA A 77 31.82 8.58 -2.12
CA ALA A 77 32.95 9.08 -1.36
C ALA A 77 34.21 8.65 -2.12
N ARG A 78 34.94 9.63 -2.66
CA ARG A 78 36.20 9.38 -3.36
C ARG A 78 37.19 8.94 -2.28
N LYS A 79 37.37 7.62 -2.12
CA LYS A 79 38.43 7.07 -1.28
C LYS A 79 39.75 7.62 -1.83
N ARG A 80 40.43 8.45 -1.04
CA ARG A 80 41.81 8.88 -1.30
C ARG A 80 42.75 7.74 -0.96
#